data_AF-A0A8H6XZM5-F1
#
_entry.id   AF-A0A8H6XZM5-F1
#
_cell.length_a   1.000
_cell.length_b   1.000
_cell.length_c   1.000
_cell.angle_alpha   90.00
_cell.angle_beta   90.00
_cell.angle_gamma   90.00
#
_symmetry.space_group_name_H-M   'P 1'
#
loop_
_entity.id
_entity.type
_entity.pdbx_description
1 polymer ?
#
loop_
_entity_poly.entity_id
_entity_poly.type
_entity_poly.pdbx_seq_one_letter_code
_entity_poly.pdbx_strand_id
1 'polypeptide(L)'
;MVAPTARLCAILPHHYISLLKIRAFWPRLPHVKPTLPCLNDSSRLLSAPIATYNLHLHACRTSSCPRVLSPTMPRTGADAADYTFFWSTNHVNGWASQWYRAPFTATVNMDGVDQQIKFLSNEHWMMLHKALLFSDYDVAKEVLSIDGTSKQDMAEVKRLGRTVANFKEDVWVENRERIVTEGTIHKFRQNPDLREKLFATGETMIVEASPYDKIWGIGCSEANALSGAKWGLNLLGKALVEARRVLREEEVQKTTSGQT
;
A
#
# COMPACT_ATOMS: atom_id res chain seq x y z
N MET A 1 -7.94 73.53 50.96
CA MET A 1 -6.74 72.71 51.29
C MET A 1 -6.94 71.34 50.66
N VAL A 2 -5.91 70.90 49.92
CA VAL A 2 -5.70 69.58 49.29
C VAL A 2 -6.61 69.19 48.11
N ALA A 3 -6.12 69.48 46.90
CA ALA A 3 -6.14 68.54 45.77
C ALA A 3 -4.72 67.88 45.70
N PRO A 4 -4.33 67.05 44.72
CA PRO A 4 -5.06 66.33 43.65
C PRO A 4 -4.60 64.84 43.52
N THR A 5 -5.10 64.08 42.55
CA THR A 5 -4.26 63.15 41.76
C THR A 5 -4.96 62.70 40.48
N ALA A 6 -4.23 62.83 39.38
CA ALA A 6 -4.58 62.46 38.02
C ALA A 6 -4.19 61.00 37.72
N ARG A 7 -4.73 60.42 36.63
CA ARG A 7 -3.93 59.77 35.58
C ARG A 7 -4.73 59.40 34.33
N LEU A 8 -4.07 59.67 33.20
CA LEU A 8 -4.38 59.29 31.81
C LEU A 8 -4.05 57.82 31.51
N CYS A 9 -4.48 57.43 30.28
CA CYS A 9 -4.03 56.36 29.37
C CYS A 9 -4.90 55.10 29.35
N ALA A 10 -5.11 54.40 28.23
CA ALA A 10 -5.07 54.64 26.79
C ALA A 10 -5.36 53.26 26.13
N ILE A 11 -5.58 53.25 24.81
CA ILE A 11 -5.36 52.12 23.85
C ILE A 11 -6.58 51.21 23.54
N LEU A 12 -7.00 51.29 22.26
CA LEU A 12 -7.94 50.49 21.43
C LEU A 12 -7.33 49.09 21.08
N PRO A 13 -7.84 48.20 20.18
CA PRO A 13 -9.07 48.21 19.35
C PRO A 13 -9.84 46.86 19.27
N HIS A 14 -11.04 46.87 18.68
CA HIS A 14 -11.60 45.70 18.00
C HIS A 14 -12.09 46.12 16.60
N HIS A 15 -11.43 45.60 15.57
CA HIS A 15 -11.82 45.76 14.17
C HIS A 15 -12.87 44.71 13.80
N TYR A 16 -13.94 45.18 13.15
CA TYR A 16 -14.96 44.40 12.45
C TYR A 16 -14.94 44.89 11.00
N ILE A 17 -14.51 44.06 10.04
CA ILE A 17 -14.77 44.30 8.61
C ILE A 17 -15.07 42.95 7.94
N SER A 18 -16.32 42.82 7.50
CA SER A 18 -16.79 41.85 6.52
C SER A 18 -16.60 42.42 5.11
N LEU A 19 -16.06 41.65 4.16
CA LEU A 19 -16.31 41.76 2.70
C LEU A 19 -16.08 40.36 2.09
N LEU A 20 -17.11 39.68 1.56
CA LEU A 20 -17.64 39.75 0.19
C LEU A 20 -16.72 39.19 -0.92
N LYS A 21 -17.10 37.98 -1.36
CA LYS A 21 -17.03 37.35 -2.70
C LYS A 21 -16.23 38.08 -3.79
N ILE A 22 -15.22 37.38 -4.33
CA ILE A 22 -14.71 37.60 -5.70
C ILE A 22 -14.56 36.25 -6.41
N ARG A 23 -15.21 36.12 -7.57
CA ARG A 23 -15.01 35.10 -8.61
C ARG A 23 -13.70 35.40 -9.35
N ALA A 24 -12.86 34.38 -9.59
CA ALA A 24 -11.80 34.40 -10.62
C ALA A 24 -11.84 33.02 -11.31
N PHE A 25 -12.29 32.89 -12.56
CA PHE A 25 -11.61 33.19 -13.83
C PHE A 25 -10.40 32.28 -14.07
N TRP A 26 -10.66 31.18 -14.77
CA TRP A 26 -9.68 30.19 -15.23
C TRP A 26 -9.13 30.61 -16.60
N PRO A 27 -7.82 30.85 -16.79
CA PRO A 27 -7.28 31.08 -18.13
C PRO A 27 -7.02 29.74 -18.84
N ARG A 28 -7.42 29.69 -20.12
CA ARG A 28 -7.03 28.65 -21.08
C ARG A 28 -5.52 28.74 -21.34
N LEU A 29 -4.81 27.63 -21.21
CA LEU A 29 -3.43 27.49 -21.66
C LEU A 29 -3.38 27.24 -23.18
N PRO A 30 -2.42 27.83 -23.92
CA PRO A 30 -2.25 27.57 -25.35
C PRO A 30 -1.48 26.27 -25.62
N HIS A 31 -1.81 25.64 -26.75
CA HIS A 31 -1.16 24.45 -27.29
C HIS A 31 0.30 24.72 -27.67
N VAL A 32 1.23 23.93 -27.12
CA VAL A 32 2.62 23.85 -27.57
C VAL A 32 2.87 22.45 -28.12
N LYS A 33 3.26 22.36 -29.40
CA LYS A 33 3.76 21.11 -30.03
C LYS A 33 5.21 20.88 -29.61
N PRO A 34 5.66 19.64 -29.35
CA PRO A 34 7.05 19.38 -29.05
C PRO A 34 7.87 19.26 -30.35
N THR A 35 8.89 20.11 -30.48
CA THR A 35 10.04 19.90 -31.37
C THR A 35 11.19 19.33 -30.54
N LEU A 36 11.71 18.17 -30.94
CA LEU A 36 12.93 17.56 -30.38
C LEU A 36 14.18 18.32 -30.85
N PRO A 37 15.16 18.53 -29.95
CA PRO A 37 16.56 18.58 -30.36
C PRO A 37 17.41 17.49 -29.67
N CYS A 38 18.46 17.10 -30.39
CA CYS A 38 19.41 16.05 -30.11
C CYS A 38 20.17 16.21 -28.78
N LEU A 39 20.42 15.09 -28.10
CA LEU A 39 21.27 14.97 -26.92
C LEU A 39 22.75 14.88 -27.32
N ASN A 40 23.55 15.80 -26.79
CA ASN A 40 24.96 15.61 -26.51
C ASN A 40 25.28 16.51 -25.31
N ASP A 41 25.36 15.95 -24.10
CA ASP A 41 26.45 16.25 -23.16
C ASP A 41 26.42 15.30 -21.96
N SER A 42 27.61 14.86 -21.59
CA SER A 42 27.91 13.99 -20.46
C SER A 42 28.15 14.84 -19.23
N SER A 43 27.28 14.74 -18.20
CA SER A 43 27.60 14.84 -16.77
C SER A 43 26.40 15.37 -15.96
N ARG A 44 25.82 14.51 -15.12
CA ARG A 44 25.34 14.81 -13.75
C ARG A 44 24.69 13.58 -13.14
N LEU A 45 25.38 13.01 -12.16
CA LEU A 45 24.80 12.17 -11.13
C LEU A 45 23.84 13.03 -10.30
N LEU A 46 22.59 12.60 -10.16
CA LEU A 46 21.68 12.89 -9.03
C LEU A 46 20.50 11.91 -9.12
N SER A 47 20.25 11.24 -8.00
CA SER A 47 19.16 10.30 -7.67
C SER A 47 17.90 10.37 -8.54
N ALA A 48 17.60 9.26 -9.23
CA ALA A 48 16.32 9.05 -9.91
C ALA A 48 15.18 8.81 -8.89
N PRO A 49 14.01 9.44 -9.04
CA PRO A 49 12.85 9.14 -8.24
C PRO A 49 12.26 7.77 -8.62
N ILE A 50 11.75 7.07 -7.60
CA ILE A 50 11.01 5.80 -7.74
C ILE A 50 9.86 6.04 -8.72
N ALA A 51 9.91 5.34 -9.87
CA ALA A 51 8.86 5.33 -10.84
C ALA A 51 7.55 4.90 -10.16
N THR A 52 6.57 5.79 -10.15
CA THR A 52 5.18 5.43 -9.92
C THR A 52 4.81 4.42 -11.00
N TYR A 53 4.57 3.17 -10.58
CA TYR A 53 4.10 2.12 -11.49
C TYR A 53 2.68 2.46 -11.93
N ASN A 54 2.56 3.26 -12.99
CA ASN A 54 1.34 3.41 -13.75
C ASN A 54 1.08 2.10 -14.49
N LEU A 55 0.16 1.29 -13.97
CA LEU A 55 -0.34 0.09 -14.65
C LEU A 55 -1.22 0.52 -15.85
N HIS A 56 -0.61 1.05 -16.91
CA HIS A 56 -1.27 1.24 -18.19
C HIS A 56 -1.33 -0.11 -18.92
N LEU A 57 -2.47 -0.79 -18.81
CA LEU A 57 -2.81 -1.94 -19.64
C LEU A 57 -2.96 -1.50 -21.10
N HIS A 58 -1.84 -1.44 -21.84
CA HIS A 58 -1.90 -1.40 -23.30
C HIS A 58 -2.25 -2.80 -23.83
N ALA A 59 -3.46 -2.94 -24.34
CA ALA A 59 -3.90 -4.13 -25.04
C ALA A 59 -3.16 -4.27 -26.38
N CYS A 60 -2.00 -4.92 -26.37
CA CYS A 60 -1.33 -5.38 -27.58
C CYS A 60 -2.08 -6.61 -28.12
N ARG A 61 -2.89 -6.43 -29.18
CA ARG A 61 -3.51 -7.53 -29.91
C ARG A 61 -2.51 -8.06 -30.94
N THR A 62 -1.67 -9.00 -30.54
CA THR A 62 -1.03 -9.93 -31.47
C THR A 62 -1.41 -11.36 -31.09
N SER A 63 -1.74 -12.15 -32.10
CA SER A 63 -2.44 -13.44 -32.03
C SER A 63 -1.59 -14.61 -31.53
N SER A 64 -0.63 -14.37 -30.65
CA SER A 64 0.27 -15.41 -30.11
C SER A 64 0.68 -15.20 -28.65
N CYS A 65 -0.13 -14.46 -27.87
CA CYS A 65 0.11 -14.29 -26.43
C CYS A 65 -0.54 -15.47 -25.66
N PRO A 66 0.19 -16.20 -24.80
CA PRO A 66 -0.42 -17.22 -23.97
C PRO A 66 -1.47 -16.59 -23.06
N ARG A 67 -2.68 -17.12 -23.12
CA ARG A 67 -3.85 -16.67 -22.36
C ARG A 67 -3.48 -16.51 -20.89
N VAL A 68 -3.56 -15.29 -20.37
CA VAL A 68 -3.53 -14.99 -18.93
C VAL A 68 -4.60 -15.87 -18.28
N LEU A 69 -4.16 -16.86 -17.50
CA LEU A 69 -5.06 -17.71 -16.74
C LEU A 69 -5.69 -16.83 -15.67
N SER A 70 -6.98 -16.53 -15.83
CA SER A 70 -7.81 -16.05 -14.73
C SER A 70 -7.72 -17.07 -13.59
N PRO A 71 -7.59 -16.66 -12.31
CA PRO A 71 -7.50 -17.61 -11.21
C PRO A 71 -8.87 -18.27 -11.04
N THR A 72 -9.05 -19.44 -11.66
CA THR A 72 -10.22 -20.30 -11.45
C THR A 72 -10.10 -21.01 -10.11
N MET A 73 -11.24 -21.15 -9.44
CA MET A 73 -11.46 -21.92 -8.21
C MET A 73 -10.71 -23.27 -8.21
N PRO A 74 -10.39 -23.83 -7.02
CA PRO A 74 -9.77 -25.15 -6.92
C PRO A 74 -10.61 -26.15 -7.72
N ARG A 75 -9.97 -26.84 -8.67
CA ARG A 75 -10.59 -28.00 -9.31
C ARG A 75 -10.72 -29.08 -8.24
N THR A 76 -11.79 -29.85 -8.31
CA THR A 76 -11.87 -31.13 -7.61
C THR A 76 -10.62 -31.95 -7.95
N GLY A 77 -9.76 -32.21 -6.96
CA GLY A 77 -8.46 -32.89 -7.14
C GLY A 77 -7.21 -32.02 -6.96
N ALA A 78 -7.30 -30.80 -6.42
CA ALA A 78 -6.10 -30.06 -6.02
C ALA A 78 -5.34 -30.81 -4.91
N ASP A 79 -4.05 -31.07 -5.14
CA ASP A 79 -3.20 -31.76 -4.17
C ASP A 79 -2.78 -30.74 -3.09
N ALA A 80 -2.57 -31.19 -1.85
CA ALA A 80 -2.00 -30.34 -0.82
C ALA A 80 -0.64 -29.74 -1.26
N ALA A 81 0.07 -30.42 -2.14
CA ALA A 81 1.31 -29.93 -2.75
C ALA A 81 1.14 -28.65 -3.61
N ASP A 82 -0.08 -28.33 -4.06
CA ASP A 82 -0.34 -27.12 -4.88
C ASP A 82 -0.41 -25.84 -4.05
N TYR A 83 -0.45 -25.95 -2.71
CA TYR A 83 -0.73 -24.85 -1.80
C TYR A 83 0.37 -24.63 -0.76
N THR A 84 0.61 -23.36 -0.45
CA THR A 84 1.36 -22.97 0.76
C THR A 84 0.40 -22.25 1.70
N PHE A 85 -0.12 -22.99 2.68
CA PHE A 85 -1.06 -22.45 3.65
C PHE A 85 -0.35 -21.66 4.77
N PHE A 86 -1.02 -20.62 5.25
CA PHE A 86 -0.65 -19.92 6.47
C PHE A 86 -1.87 -19.39 7.21
N TRP A 87 -1.76 -19.30 8.54
CA TRP A 87 -2.74 -18.60 9.38
C TRP A 87 -2.08 -18.12 10.67
N SER A 88 -2.12 -16.81 10.94
CA SER A 88 -1.43 -16.15 12.07
C SER A 88 0.10 -16.15 12.00
N THR A 89 0.74 -15.34 12.84
CA THR A 89 2.20 -15.15 12.89
C THR A 89 2.95 -16.35 13.46
N ASN A 90 2.28 -17.22 14.24
CA ASN A 90 2.91 -18.35 14.92
C ASN A 90 2.89 -19.66 14.09
N HIS A 91 2.33 -19.61 12.89
CA HIS A 91 2.34 -20.73 11.95
C HIS A 91 3.71 -20.90 11.29
N VAL A 92 3.99 -22.08 10.73
CA VAL A 92 5.25 -22.34 9.99
C VAL A 92 5.48 -21.32 8.87
N ASN A 93 4.39 -20.90 8.22
CA ASN A 93 4.37 -19.86 7.20
C ASN A 93 3.87 -18.50 7.70
N GLY A 94 3.95 -18.24 9.01
CA GLY A 94 3.46 -17.01 9.62
C GLY A 94 4.13 -15.74 9.12
N TRP A 95 5.30 -15.87 8.50
CA TRP A 95 6.01 -14.81 7.77
C TRP A 95 5.16 -14.16 6.66
N ALA A 96 4.18 -14.88 6.11
CA ALA A 96 3.26 -14.39 5.09
C ALA A 96 2.16 -13.46 5.66
N SER A 97 1.94 -13.48 6.98
CA SER A 97 0.91 -12.65 7.61
C SER A 97 1.20 -11.15 7.49
N GLN A 98 0.13 -10.37 7.34
CA GLN A 98 0.14 -8.91 7.41
C GLN A 98 0.68 -8.38 8.76
N TRP A 99 0.45 -9.14 9.83
CA TRP A 99 0.82 -8.78 11.21
C TRP A 99 2.25 -9.19 11.56
N TYR A 100 2.93 -9.94 10.69
CA TYR A 100 4.31 -10.36 10.92
C TYR A 100 5.24 -9.14 10.91
N ARG A 101 6.13 -9.05 11.90
CA ARG A 101 7.12 -7.97 12.00
C ARG A 101 8.15 -8.11 10.89
N ALA A 102 8.07 -7.23 9.91
CA ALA A 102 8.99 -7.18 8.77
C ALA A 102 9.18 -5.71 8.35
N PRO A 103 10.07 -4.98 9.03
CA PRO A 103 10.18 -3.55 8.81
C PRO A 103 10.63 -3.21 7.38
N PHE A 104 10.09 -2.14 6.82
CA PHE A 104 10.49 -1.61 5.53
C PHE A 104 10.24 -0.11 5.47
N THR A 105 10.93 0.60 4.60
CA THR A 105 10.75 2.04 4.38
C THR A 105 10.18 2.29 2.99
N ALA A 106 9.28 3.25 2.86
CA ALA A 106 8.69 3.63 1.57
C ALA A 106 8.38 5.12 1.52
N THR A 107 8.40 5.69 0.32
CA THR A 107 7.97 7.06 0.08
C THR A 107 6.45 7.11 0.05
N VAL A 108 5.87 7.97 0.87
CA VAL A 108 4.43 8.17 0.97
C VAL A 108 4.12 9.64 0.77
N ASN A 109 3.21 9.95 -0.13
CA ASN A 109 2.66 11.29 -0.26
C ASN A 109 1.57 11.48 0.81
N MET A 110 1.84 12.37 1.78
CA MET A 110 0.89 12.74 2.81
C MET A 110 0.66 14.25 2.74
N ASP A 111 -0.56 14.64 2.39
CA ASP A 111 -0.99 16.03 2.21
C ASP A 111 -0.11 16.82 1.22
N GLY A 112 0.19 16.19 0.07
CA GLY A 112 1.01 16.81 -0.99
C GLY A 112 2.52 16.79 -0.72
N VAL A 113 2.96 16.24 0.41
CA VAL A 113 4.38 16.15 0.78
C VAL A 113 4.85 14.69 0.76
N ASP A 114 5.88 14.41 -0.02
CA ASP A 114 6.53 13.11 -0.05
C ASP A 114 7.41 12.94 1.20
N GLN A 115 7.22 11.83 1.91
CA GLN A 115 7.93 11.52 3.15
C GLN A 115 8.42 10.08 3.14
N GLN A 116 9.63 9.85 3.64
CA GLN A 116 10.15 8.50 3.90
C GLN A 116 9.58 7.99 5.21
N ILE A 117 8.70 7.00 5.13
CA ILE A 117 8.04 6.43 6.29
C ILE A 117 8.51 5.00 6.50
N LYS A 118 8.88 4.67 7.74
CA LYS A 118 9.20 3.31 8.16
C LYS A 118 7.94 2.62 8.69
N PHE A 119 7.63 1.46 8.13
CA PHE A 119 6.55 0.59 8.57
C PHE A 119 7.15 -0.61 9.30
N LEU A 120 6.50 -1.07 10.37
CA LEU A 120 6.94 -2.27 11.11
C LEU A 120 6.27 -3.57 10.62
N SER A 121 5.12 -3.44 9.95
CA SER A 121 4.36 -4.53 9.35
C SER A 121 3.54 -4.02 8.16
N ASN A 122 3.05 -4.93 7.31
CA ASN A 122 2.15 -4.54 6.23
C ASN A 122 0.79 -4.04 6.73
N GLU A 123 0.38 -4.39 7.95
CA GLU A 123 -0.87 -3.88 8.53
C GLU A 123 -0.82 -2.36 8.72
N HIS A 124 0.32 -1.83 9.19
CA HIS A 124 0.53 -0.38 9.29
C HIS A 124 0.42 0.29 7.92
N TRP A 125 1.08 -0.29 6.90
CA TRP A 125 1.00 0.19 5.53
C TRP A 125 -0.44 0.22 5.03
N MET A 126 -1.15 -0.90 5.17
CA MET A 126 -2.51 -1.05 4.68
C MET A 126 -3.47 -0.06 5.33
N MET A 127 -3.42 0.10 6.66
CA MET A 127 -4.34 1.01 7.37
C MET A 127 -3.99 2.47 7.15
N LEU A 128 -2.70 2.82 7.03
CA LEU A 128 -2.27 4.17 6.64
C LEU A 128 -2.78 4.52 5.24
N HIS A 129 -2.53 3.66 4.25
CA HIS A 129 -2.95 3.95 2.88
C HIS A 129 -4.47 3.93 2.71
N LYS A 130 -5.18 3.15 3.53
CA LYS A 130 -6.63 3.25 3.64
C LYS A 130 -7.06 4.63 4.14
N ALA A 131 -6.43 5.15 5.19
CA ALA A 131 -6.73 6.48 5.71
C ALA A 131 -6.44 7.59 4.68
N LEU A 132 -5.28 7.51 4.01
CA LEU A 132 -4.90 8.46 2.95
C LEU A 132 -5.87 8.43 1.75
N LEU A 133 -6.38 7.25 1.38
CA LEU A 133 -7.35 7.11 0.29
C LEU A 133 -8.64 7.92 0.53
N PHE A 134 -9.00 8.15 1.79
CA PHE A 134 -10.16 8.93 2.20
C PHE A 134 -9.80 10.29 2.83
N SER A 135 -8.56 10.73 2.62
CA SER A 135 -8.01 11.99 3.14
C SER A 135 -8.11 12.15 4.67
N ASP A 136 -8.09 11.04 5.40
CA ASP A 136 -8.10 11.00 6.86
C ASP A 136 -6.65 11.00 7.39
N TYR A 137 -6.04 12.18 7.38
CA TYR A 137 -4.65 12.34 7.80
C TYR A 137 -4.45 12.16 9.32
N ASP A 138 -5.50 12.31 10.12
CA ASP A 138 -5.43 12.13 11.56
C ASP A 138 -5.31 10.64 11.91
N VAL A 139 -6.17 9.79 11.32
CA VAL A 139 -6.02 8.33 11.44
C VAL A 139 -4.69 7.84 10.86
N ALA A 140 -4.21 8.43 9.76
CA ALA A 140 -2.90 8.09 9.21
C ALA A 140 -1.77 8.35 10.23
N LYS A 141 -1.78 9.49 10.92
CA LYS A 141 -0.80 9.82 11.98
C LYS A 141 -0.93 8.90 13.18
N GLU A 142 -2.15 8.57 13.60
CA GLU A 142 -2.39 7.63 14.71
C GLU A 142 -1.83 6.24 14.39
N VAL A 143 -2.03 5.74 13.16
CA VAL A 143 -1.43 4.47 12.72
C VAL A 143 0.10 4.52 12.79
N LEU A 144 0.73 5.64 12.42
CA LEU A 144 2.18 5.80 12.50
C LEU A 144 2.73 5.94 13.91
N SER A 145 1.89 6.36 14.87
CA SER A 145 2.29 6.51 16.27
C SER A 145 2.48 5.17 16.99
N ILE A 146 1.98 4.07 16.40
CA ILE A 146 2.12 2.71 16.94
C ILE A 146 3.48 2.16 16.53
N ASP A 147 4.37 2.01 17.50
CA ASP A 147 5.78 1.62 17.32
C ASP A 147 6.07 0.14 17.64
N GLY A 148 5.00 -0.67 17.74
CA GLY A 148 5.05 -2.07 18.08
C GLY A 148 4.37 -2.99 17.06
N THR A 149 4.58 -4.31 17.23
CA THR A 149 3.91 -5.36 16.45
C THR A 149 3.41 -6.50 17.34
N SER A 150 3.13 -6.21 18.61
CA SER A 150 2.44 -7.17 19.47
C SER A 150 1.03 -7.42 18.94
N LYS A 151 0.37 -8.44 19.47
CA LYS A 151 -1.04 -8.74 19.11
C LYS A 151 -1.94 -7.55 19.42
N GLN A 152 -1.68 -6.84 20.52
CA GLN A 152 -2.41 -5.66 20.95
C GLN A 152 -2.19 -4.50 19.97
N ASP A 153 -0.94 -4.25 19.59
CA ASP A 153 -0.59 -3.19 18.63
C ASP A 153 -1.28 -3.42 17.29
N MET A 154 -1.22 -4.64 16.76
CA MET A 154 -1.82 -4.96 15.45
C MET A 154 -3.35 -4.92 15.50
N ALA A 155 -3.94 -5.29 16.64
CA ALA A 155 -5.38 -5.11 16.85
C ALA A 155 -5.77 -3.63 16.86
N GLU A 156 -4.93 -2.76 17.42
CA GLU A 156 -5.16 -1.32 17.45
C GLU A 156 -4.99 -0.68 16.07
N VAL A 157 -3.91 -1.00 15.34
CA VAL A 157 -3.73 -0.55 13.94
C VAL A 157 -4.97 -0.93 13.10
N LYS A 158 -5.44 -2.18 13.23
CA LYS A 158 -6.66 -2.65 12.55
C LYS A 158 -7.92 -1.95 13.02
N ARG A 159 -8.01 -1.56 14.30
CA ARG A 159 -9.13 -0.78 14.85
C ARG A 159 -9.16 0.60 14.21
N LEU A 160 -8.03 1.29 14.13
CA LEU A 160 -7.91 2.61 13.50
C LEU A 160 -8.35 2.60 12.04
N GLY A 161 -7.94 1.61 11.25
CA GLY A 161 -8.40 1.50 9.87
C GLY A 161 -9.90 1.18 9.71
N ARG A 162 -10.60 0.77 10.77
CA ARG A 162 -12.07 0.65 10.79
C ARG A 162 -12.77 1.95 11.13
N THR A 163 -12.06 2.95 11.67
CA THR A 163 -12.61 4.25 12.05
C THR A 163 -12.30 5.36 11.05
N VAL A 164 -11.67 5.03 9.90
CA VAL A 164 -11.37 5.99 8.82
C VAL A 164 -12.63 6.74 8.38
N ALA A 165 -12.56 8.06 8.44
CA ALA A 165 -13.62 8.97 8.00
C ALA A 165 -13.83 8.90 6.48
N ASN A 166 -15.02 9.30 6.03
CA ASN A 166 -15.39 9.36 4.60
C ASN A 166 -15.25 8.03 3.83
N PHE A 167 -15.20 6.90 4.55
CA PHE A 167 -15.02 5.58 3.95
C PHE A 167 -16.14 5.24 2.97
N LYS A 168 -15.74 4.78 1.78
CA LYS A 168 -16.64 4.25 0.74
C LYS A 168 -16.14 2.87 0.31
N GLU A 169 -16.99 1.85 0.45
CA GLU A 169 -16.62 0.46 0.21
C GLU A 169 -16.22 0.21 -1.24
N ASP A 170 -16.92 0.80 -2.20
CA ASP A 170 -16.64 0.67 -3.63
C ASP A 170 -15.23 1.19 -3.99
N VAL A 171 -14.89 2.40 -3.52
CA VAL A 171 -13.56 2.99 -3.70
C VAL A 171 -12.50 2.13 -3.02
N TRP A 172 -12.78 1.59 -1.84
CA TRP A 172 -11.86 0.69 -1.14
C TRP A 172 -11.65 -0.63 -1.89
N VAL A 173 -12.71 -1.27 -2.38
CA VAL A 173 -12.65 -2.52 -3.15
C VAL A 173 -11.82 -2.32 -4.42
N GLU A 174 -11.96 -1.20 -5.10
CA GLU A 174 -11.18 -0.86 -6.30
C GLU A 174 -9.68 -0.72 -6.01
N ASN A 175 -9.31 -0.25 -4.82
CA ASN A 175 -7.92 0.12 -4.50
C ASN A 175 -7.17 -0.88 -3.60
N ARG A 176 -7.88 -1.68 -2.79
CA ARG A 176 -7.27 -2.47 -1.70
C ARG A 176 -6.24 -3.49 -2.17
N GLU A 177 -6.49 -4.13 -3.32
CA GLU A 177 -5.58 -5.16 -3.86
C GLU A 177 -4.26 -4.53 -4.28
N ARG A 178 -4.30 -3.39 -4.98
CA ARG A 178 -3.11 -2.61 -5.35
C ARG A 178 -2.34 -2.19 -4.09
N ILE A 179 -3.02 -1.56 -3.14
CA ILE A 179 -2.41 -1.06 -1.90
C ILE A 179 -1.70 -2.18 -1.14
N VAL A 180 -2.36 -3.32 -0.93
CA VAL A 180 -1.76 -4.44 -0.18
C VAL A 180 -0.62 -5.10 -0.96
N THR A 181 -0.75 -5.22 -2.28
CA THR A 181 0.32 -5.75 -3.14
C THR A 181 1.57 -4.87 -3.08
N GLU A 182 1.42 -3.54 -3.18
CA GLU A 182 2.55 -2.60 -3.06
C GLU A 182 3.29 -2.73 -1.73
N GLY A 183 2.56 -2.78 -0.61
CA GLY A 183 3.17 -2.98 0.71
C GLY A 183 3.87 -4.33 0.84
N THR A 184 3.25 -5.39 0.29
CA THR A 184 3.83 -6.74 0.25
C THR A 184 5.13 -6.76 -0.53
N ILE A 185 5.16 -6.11 -1.70
CA ILE A 185 6.36 -5.94 -2.49
C ILE A 185 7.45 -5.20 -1.69
N HIS A 186 7.13 -4.08 -1.01
CA HIS A 186 8.10 -3.37 -0.18
C HIS A 186 8.67 -4.23 0.96
N LYS A 187 7.81 -4.97 1.67
CA LYS A 187 8.20 -5.92 2.72
C LYS A 187 9.21 -6.93 2.21
N PHE A 188 8.91 -7.68 1.17
CA PHE A 188 9.80 -8.73 0.68
C PHE A 188 11.00 -8.18 -0.09
N ARG A 189 10.92 -7.00 -0.71
CA ARG A 189 12.08 -6.36 -1.32
C ARG A 189 13.15 -6.00 -0.29
N GLN A 190 12.74 -5.51 0.87
CA GLN A 190 13.65 -5.01 1.91
C GLN A 190 14.01 -6.03 2.99
N ASN A 191 13.41 -7.23 2.97
CA ASN A 191 13.70 -8.30 3.92
C ASN A 191 14.19 -9.56 3.16
N PRO A 192 15.49 -9.70 2.86
CA PRO A 192 16.03 -10.79 2.05
C PRO A 192 15.66 -12.19 2.55
N ASP A 193 15.79 -12.44 3.86
CA ASP A 193 15.46 -13.75 4.46
C ASP A 193 13.98 -14.12 4.24
N LEU A 194 13.08 -13.13 4.26
CA LEU A 194 11.67 -13.35 3.97
C LEU A 194 11.43 -13.53 2.47
N ARG A 195 12.19 -12.83 1.62
CA ARG A 195 12.13 -12.98 0.16
C ARG A 195 12.51 -14.39 -0.26
N GLU A 196 13.53 -14.97 0.37
CA GLU A 196 13.91 -16.36 0.14
C GLU A 196 12.78 -17.33 0.51
N LYS A 197 12.11 -17.11 1.65
CA LYS A 197 10.92 -17.90 2.03
C LYS A 197 9.80 -17.76 1.00
N LEU A 198 9.56 -16.54 0.50
CA LEU A 198 8.58 -16.29 -0.55
C LEU A 198 8.95 -17.03 -1.85
N PHE A 199 10.22 -17.01 -2.26
CA PHE A 199 10.68 -17.71 -3.46
C PHE A 199 10.62 -19.24 -3.32
N ALA A 200 10.92 -19.75 -2.12
CA ALA A 200 10.89 -21.17 -1.79
C ALA A 200 9.49 -21.79 -1.89
N THR A 201 8.43 -20.97 -1.91
CA THR A 201 7.08 -21.45 -2.23
C THR A 201 6.93 -21.91 -3.69
N GLY A 202 7.94 -21.72 -4.55
CA GLY A 202 7.93 -22.23 -5.92
C GLY A 202 6.78 -21.63 -6.72
N GLU A 203 5.93 -22.47 -7.29
CA GLU A 203 4.75 -22.07 -8.06
C GLU A 203 3.44 -22.29 -7.30
N THR A 204 3.49 -22.67 -6.02
CA THR A 204 2.28 -22.92 -5.24
C THR A 204 1.42 -21.67 -5.13
N MET A 205 0.11 -21.86 -4.97
CA MET A 205 -0.79 -20.81 -4.54
C MET A 205 -0.60 -20.59 -3.03
N ILE A 206 -0.28 -19.37 -2.63
CA ILE A 206 -0.17 -19.04 -1.21
C ILE A 206 -1.57 -18.74 -0.67
N VAL A 207 -1.95 -19.34 0.46
CA VAL A 207 -3.34 -19.34 0.92
C VAL A 207 -3.43 -18.96 2.40
N GLU A 208 -4.14 -17.87 2.68
CA GLU A 208 -4.47 -17.49 4.05
C GLU A 208 -5.66 -18.33 4.55
N ALA A 209 -5.37 -19.41 5.26
CA ALA A 209 -6.33 -20.36 5.84
C ALA A 209 -7.00 -19.83 7.12
N SER A 210 -7.38 -18.55 7.13
CA SER A 210 -8.15 -17.95 8.21
C SER A 210 -9.59 -18.44 8.17
N PRO A 211 -10.11 -19.07 9.24
CA PRO A 211 -11.49 -19.56 9.25
C PRO A 211 -12.53 -18.44 9.34
N TYR A 212 -12.11 -17.20 9.61
CA TYR A 212 -13.00 -16.07 9.86
C TYR A 212 -12.98 -15.03 8.73
N ASP A 213 -11.91 -14.96 7.94
CA ASP A 213 -11.73 -13.93 6.92
C ASP A 213 -11.99 -14.51 5.52
N LYS A 214 -13.07 -14.04 4.87
CA LYS A 214 -13.44 -14.44 3.51
C LYS A 214 -12.97 -13.45 2.43
N ILE A 215 -12.35 -12.34 2.82
CA ILE A 215 -11.86 -11.32 1.89
C ILE A 215 -10.35 -11.51 1.71
N TRP A 216 -9.58 -11.38 2.79
CA TRP A 216 -8.13 -11.54 2.72
C TRP A 216 -7.74 -13.02 2.71
N GLY A 217 -8.50 -13.86 3.41
CA GLY A 217 -8.35 -15.31 3.42
C GLY A 217 -9.48 -16.09 2.74
N ILE A 218 -9.44 -17.40 2.93
CA ILE A 218 -10.39 -18.36 2.34
C ILE A 218 -11.62 -18.64 3.20
N GLY A 219 -11.69 -18.12 4.43
CA GLY A 219 -12.83 -18.32 5.34
C GLY A 219 -13.04 -19.75 5.83
N CYS A 220 -11.99 -20.58 5.80
CA CYS A 220 -11.97 -21.93 6.36
C CYS A 220 -10.52 -22.34 6.71
N SER A 221 -10.38 -23.39 7.51
CA SER A 221 -9.07 -24.00 7.83
C SER A 221 -8.50 -24.74 6.61
N GLU A 222 -7.19 -25.01 6.63
CA GLU A 222 -6.51 -25.84 5.63
C GLU A 222 -7.17 -27.20 5.44
N ALA A 223 -7.50 -27.91 6.53
CA ALA A 223 -8.17 -29.20 6.44
C ALA A 223 -9.54 -29.12 5.73
N ASN A 224 -10.32 -28.07 6.00
CA ASN A 224 -11.61 -27.86 5.34
C ASN A 224 -11.43 -27.45 3.87
N ALA A 225 -10.41 -26.65 3.57
CA ALA A 225 -10.06 -26.25 2.21
C ALA A 225 -9.75 -27.46 1.34
N LEU A 226 -8.91 -28.38 1.84
CA LEU A 226 -8.56 -29.64 1.18
C LEU A 226 -9.73 -30.62 1.09
N SER A 227 -10.74 -30.48 1.97
CA SER A 227 -11.98 -31.27 1.94
C SER A 227 -13.07 -30.66 1.02
N GLY A 228 -12.72 -29.66 0.21
CA GLY A 228 -13.63 -29.09 -0.80
C GLY A 228 -14.57 -27.99 -0.29
N ALA A 229 -14.26 -27.35 0.85
CA ALA A 229 -15.01 -26.18 1.30
C ALA A 229 -14.99 -25.06 0.25
N LYS A 230 -16.06 -24.24 0.20
CA LYS A 230 -16.10 -23.06 -0.66
C LYS A 230 -15.20 -21.96 -0.09
N TRP A 231 -14.32 -21.42 -0.92
CA TRP A 231 -13.34 -20.41 -0.51
C TRP A 231 -13.90 -18.99 -0.60
N GLY A 232 -13.39 -18.13 0.28
CA GLY A 232 -13.39 -16.69 0.11
C GLY A 232 -12.44 -16.22 -1.00
N LEU A 233 -12.12 -14.93 -1.01
CA LEU A 233 -11.39 -14.29 -2.11
C LEU A 233 -9.87 -14.54 -2.08
N ASN A 234 -9.31 -14.88 -0.91
CA ASN A 234 -7.86 -15.06 -0.70
C ASN A 234 -7.00 -13.91 -1.26
N LEU A 235 -7.44 -12.65 -1.06
CA LEU A 235 -6.74 -11.49 -1.62
C LEU A 235 -5.30 -11.36 -1.10
N LEU A 236 -5.03 -11.76 0.13
CA LEU A 236 -3.67 -11.71 0.68
C LEU A 236 -2.76 -12.73 -0.01
N GLY A 237 -3.26 -13.94 -0.25
CA GLY A 237 -2.57 -14.97 -1.02
C GLY A 237 -2.22 -14.50 -2.44
N LYS A 238 -3.16 -13.84 -3.13
CA LYS A 238 -2.94 -13.25 -4.45
C LYS A 238 -1.87 -12.16 -4.44
N ALA A 239 -1.90 -11.26 -3.45
CA ALA A 239 -0.89 -10.21 -3.28
C ALA A 239 0.52 -10.80 -3.06
N LEU A 240 0.64 -11.91 -2.32
CA LEU A 240 1.91 -12.61 -2.09
C LEU A 240 2.44 -13.26 -3.37
N VAL A 241 1.58 -13.92 -4.15
CA VAL A 241 1.95 -14.52 -5.45
C VAL A 241 2.40 -13.44 -6.42
N GLU A 242 1.70 -12.30 -6.47
CA GLU A 242 2.10 -11.18 -7.33
C GLU A 242 3.42 -10.55 -6.89
N ALA A 243 3.63 -10.36 -5.59
CA ALA A 243 4.91 -9.90 -5.07
C ALA A 243 6.05 -10.87 -5.42
N ARG A 244 5.80 -12.19 -5.36
CA ARG A 244 6.76 -13.22 -5.76
C ARG A 244 7.15 -13.07 -7.23
N ARG A 245 6.16 -12.86 -8.12
CA ARG A 245 6.38 -12.65 -9.56
C ARG A 245 7.25 -11.42 -9.81
N VAL A 246 6.84 -10.26 -9.29
CA VAL A 246 7.55 -8.97 -9.48
C VAL A 246 9.00 -9.07 -8.99
N LEU A 247 9.21 -9.62 -7.79
CA LEU A 247 10.55 -9.68 -7.21
C LEU A 247 11.47 -10.67 -7.95
N ARG A 248 10.95 -11.76 -8.52
CA ARG A 248 11.74 -12.65 -9.37
C ARG A 248 12.17 -11.96 -10.66
N GLU A 249 11.29 -11.19 -11.29
CA GLU A 249 11.61 -10.42 -12.49
C GLU A 249 12.71 -9.38 -12.22
N GLU A 250 12.66 -8.70 -11.07
CA GLU A 250 13.71 -7.78 -10.63
C GLU A 250 15.08 -8.48 -10.47
N GLU A 251 15.13 -9.69 -9.90
CA GLU A 251 16.39 -10.43 -9.72
C GLU A 251 16.98 -10.90 -11.06
N VAL A 252 16.13 -11.32 -12.01
CA VAL A 252 16.58 -11.65 -13.38
C VAL A 252 17.17 -10.42 -14.06
N GLN A 253 16.48 -9.27 -14.00
CA GLN A 253 16.96 -8.04 -14.60
C GLN A 253 18.30 -7.58 -14.02
N LYS A 254 18.46 -7.62 -12.69
CA LYS A 254 19.74 -7.30 -12.01
C LYS A 254 20.87 -8.21 -12.48
N THR A 255 20.59 -9.51 -12.62
CA THR A 255 21.59 -10.49 -13.09
C THR A 255 22.01 -10.22 -14.53
N THR A 256 21.07 -9.85 -15.41
CA THR A 256 21.34 -9.50 -16.79
C THR A 256 22.09 -8.16 -16.94
N SER A 257 21.74 -7.15 -16.15
CA SER A 257 22.40 -5.82 -16.20
C SER A 257 23.78 -5.78 -15.55
N GLY A 258 24.10 -6.73 -14.65
CA GLY A 258 25.39 -6.82 -13.97
C GLY A 258 26.47 -7.59 -14.74
N GLN A 259 26.15 -8.11 -15.93
CA GLN A 259 27.06 -8.88 -16.80
C GLN A 259 27.57 -8.10 -18.03
N THR A 260 27.23 -6.81 -18.15
CA THR A 260 27.70 -5.87 -19.19
C THR A 260 28.59 -4.81 -18.60
#